data_AF-A0A8H7J6Z1-F1
#
_entry.id   AF-A0A8H7J6Z1-F1
#
_cell.length_a   1.000
_cell.length_b   1.000
_cell.length_c   1.000
_cell.angle_alpha   90.00
_cell.angle_beta   90.00
_cell.angle_gamma   90.00
#
_symmetry.space_group_name_H-M   'P 1'
#
loop_
_entity.id
_entity.type
_entity.pdbx_description
1 polymer ?
#
loop_
_entity_poly.entity_id
_entity_poly.type
_entity_poly.pdbx_seq_one_letter_code
_entity_poly.pdbx_strand_id
1 'polypeptide(L)'
;MPEITFVFGPNGSFFFDCPKAWKFDRIPGTLRQLFNSSMAPAWRITQPYCVALAPPTNSPEPLWYVGFYSQTYFEQTYTDLSQWTKTLPNASRTCFVTFGLNLSYFASAPGHGSIWAGIPSELEDKVRKSFETPCCVSLGAYGAWFVLWPRGLRSWNFYGHYKALDKILTEAGPNSISYVAVSPYNEHHYFIAFRYQSIRYDFTGAPAEWMQLMTEIFEAWAIERQQKPQHQFIPSNIVQYPLHQLLQPQQQAACHYKNYATELPSVPAQIFPMSPPLTPNTPPMGYPSPALPTAAPNNPVARKHDVDNSSTRARESHVYREEEKILIKTVLIHERVEQIEEP
;
A
#
# COMPACT_ATOMS: atom_id res chain seq x y z
N MET A 1 -0.42 -9.05 -2.06
CA MET A 1 -0.76 -7.62 -2.07
C MET A 1 -2.27 -7.47 -2.05
N PRO A 2 -2.81 -6.36 -1.53
CA PRO A 2 -4.24 -6.12 -1.57
C PRO A 2 -4.70 -6.04 -3.03
N GLU A 3 -5.87 -6.61 -3.32
CA GLU A 3 -6.49 -6.51 -4.65
C GLU A 3 -7.01 -5.10 -4.94
N ILE A 4 -7.10 -4.25 -3.93
CA ILE A 4 -7.61 -2.89 -4.08
C ILE A 4 -6.69 -1.97 -3.29
N THR A 5 -6.26 -0.88 -3.93
CA THR A 5 -5.46 0.17 -3.28
C THR A 5 -6.13 1.51 -3.44
N PHE A 6 -5.98 2.34 -2.41
CA PHE A 6 -6.42 3.73 -2.40
C PHE A 6 -5.30 4.56 -1.81
N VAL A 7 -4.98 5.67 -2.46
CA VAL A 7 -3.90 6.58 -2.08
C VAL A 7 -4.48 7.98 -1.98
N PHE A 8 -4.37 8.57 -0.79
CA PHE A 8 -4.64 9.99 -0.59
C PHE A 8 -3.42 10.78 -1.04
N GLY A 9 -3.63 11.82 -1.84
CA GLY A 9 -2.60 12.76 -2.23
C GLY A 9 -2.90 14.18 -1.75
N PRO A 10 -1.91 15.08 -1.83
CA PRO A 10 -2.08 16.47 -1.42
C PRO A 10 -3.08 17.19 -2.33
N ASN A 11 -3.58 18.33 -1.87
CA ASN A 11 -4.49 19.21 -2.64
C ASN A 11 -5.79 18.53 -3.10
N GLY A 12 -6.28 17.55 -2.31
CA GLY A 12 -7.48 16.80 -2.65
C GLY A 12 -7.30 15.91 -3.89
N SER A 13 -6.08 15.41 -4.11
CA SER A 13 -5.83 14.37 -5.11
C SER A 13 -6.02 12.97 -4.52
N PHE A 14 -6.40 12.03 -5.37
CA PHE A 14 -6.40 10.62 -5.00
C PHE A 14 -6.05 9.73 -6.18
N PHE A 15 -5.67 8.52 -5.85
CA PHE A 15 -5.49 7.43 -6.79
C PHE A 15 -6.12 6.16 -6.22
N PHE A 16 -7.00 5.54 -7.00
CA PHE A 16 -7.61 4.25 -6.71
C PHE A 16 -7.19 3.26 -7.80
N ASP A 17 -6.81 2.06 -7.39
CA ASP A 17 -6.47 0.97 -8.29
C ASP A 17 -7.09 -0.34 -7.83
N CYS A 18 -7.69 -1.05 -8.79
CA CYS A 18 -8.14 -2.42 -8.67
C CYS A 18 -7.83 -3.17 -9.99
N PRO A 19 -7.84 -4.51 -10.01
CA PRO A 19 -7.43 -5.32 -11.16
C PRO A 19 -8.06 -4.95 -12.51
N LYS A 20 -9.24 -4.32 -12.50
CA LYS A 20 -9.98 -3.96 -13.72
C LYS A 20 -9.96 -2.49 -14.06
N ALA A 21 -9.82 -1.64 -13.06
CA ALA A 21 -10.01 -0.22 -13.21
C ALA A 21 -9.14 0.54 -12.22
N TRP A 22 -8.69 1.67 -12.70
CA TRP A 22 -8.04 2.70 -11.92
C TRP A 22 -8.78 4.01 -12.14
N LYS A 23 -8.89 4.82 -11.09
CA LYS A 23 -9.44 6.17 -11.15
C LYS A 23 -8.53 7.09 -10.36
N PHE A 24 -8.48 8.33 -10.78
CA PHE A 24 -7.70 9.34 -10.11
C PHE A 24 -8.34 10.70 -10.31
N ASP A 25 -8.13 11.58 -9.34
CA ASP A 25 -8.46 12.99 -9.46
C ASP A 25 -7.28 13.84 -8.99
N ARG A 26 -7.09 14.98 -9.65
CA ARG A 26 -6.07 16.01 -9.34
C ARG A 26 -4.63 15.51 -9.13
N ILE A 27 -4.27 14.34 -9.68
CA ILE A 27 -2.88 13.85 -9.66
C ILE A 27 -1.93 14.78 -10.43
N PRO A 28 -0.63 14.79 -10.10
CA PRO A 28 0.38 15.58 -10.81
C PRO A 28 0.34 15.38 -12.33
N GLY A 29 0.58 16.45 -13.10
CA GLY A 29 0.46 16.41 -14.57
C GLY A 29 1.41 15.40 -15.19
N THR A 30 2.63 15.33 -14.67
CA THR A 30 3.65 14.32 -15.02
C THR A 30 3.20 12.89 -14.73
N LEU A 31 2.53 12.62 -13.60
CA LEU A 31 1.98 11.30 -13.28
C LEU A 31 0.83 10.95 -14.23
N ARG A 32 -0.04 11.92 -14.51
CA ARG A 32 -1.13 11.76 -15.49
C ARG A 32 -0.59 11.45 -16.88
N GLN A 33 0.49 12.12 -17.31
CA GLN A 33 1.16 11.83 -18.57
C GLN A 33 1.71 10.41 -18.61
N LEU A 34 2.35 9.94 -17.52
CA LEU A 34 2.81 8.55 -17.39
C LEU A 34 1.65 7.56 -17.51
N PHE A 35 0.53 7.82 -16.86
CA PHE A 35 -0.65 6.95 -16.93
C PHE A 35 -1.28 6.93 -18.33
N ASN A 36 -1.32 8.09 -18.99
CA ASN A 36 -1.83 8.20 -20.36
C ASN A 36 -0.91 7.53 -21.38
N SER A 37 0.42 7.65 -21.24
CA SER A 37 1.39 6.99 -22.12
C SER A 37 1.42 5.47 -21.90
N SER A 38 1.17 5.03 -20.66
CA SER A 38 1.03 3.63 -20.27
C SER A 38 -0.19 2.92 -20.88
N MET A 39 -1.15 3.62 -21.51
CA MET A 39 -2.26 2.96 -22.21
C MET A 39 -1.84 2.32 -23.54
N ALA A 40 -0.65 2.65 -24.06
CA ALA A 40 -0.07 1.92 -25.19
C ALA A 40 0.26 0.46 -24.77
N PRO A 41 -0.07 -0.57 -25.59
CA PRO A 41 0.12 -1.98 -25.21
C PRO A 41 1.52 -2.34 -24.71
N ALA A 42 2.56 -1.66 -25.22
CA ALA A 42 3.95 -1.89 -24.85
C ALA A 42 4.38 -1.23 -23.51
N TRP A 43 3.62 -0.26 -23.02
CA TRP A 43 3.95 0.53 -21.82
C TRP A 43 2.96 0.32 -20.68
N ARG A 44 2.05 -0.67 -20.84
CA ARG A 44 1.05 -0.99 -19.84
C ARG A 44 1.72 -1.33 -18.52
N ILE A 45 1.71 -0.36 -17.60
CA ILE A 45 1.97 -0.59 -16.19
C ILE A 45 0.88 -1.57 -15.77
N THR A 46 1.25 -2.86 -15.77
CA THR A 46 0.27 -3.97 -15.75
C THR A 46 -0.58 -3.94 -14.49
N GLN A 47 -0.09 -3.29 -13.44
CA GLN A 47 -0.85 -2.64 -12.37
C GLN A 47 0.14 -1.79 -11.58
N PRO A 48 -0.16 -0.52 -11.27
CA PRO A 48 0.71 0.29 -10.46
C PRO A 48 0.47 -0.06 -8.99
N TYR A 49 0.93 -1.25 -8.57
CA TYR A 49 0.77 -1.75 -7.20
C TYR A 49 1.47 -0.88 -6.13
N CYS A 50 2.19 0.17 -6.55
CA CYS A 50 3.02 1.00 -5.69
C CYS A 50 2.91 2.48 -6.08
N VAL A 51 1.69 3.02 -6.14
CA VAL A 51 1.51 4.48 -6.25
C VAL A 51 1.56 5.09 -4.86
N ALA A 52 2.34 6.15 -4.72
CA ALA A 52 2.33 6.97 -3.52
C ALA A 52 2.51 8.44 -3.91
N LEU A 53 1.72 9.31 -3.28
CA LEU A 53 1.68 10.75 -3.54
C LEU A 53 2.21 11.46 -2.30
N ALA A 54 3.26 12.26 -2.45
CA ALA A 54 3.87 13.00 -1.36
C ALA A 54 3.61 14.52 -1.51
N PRO A 55 3.61 15.27 -0.39
CA PRO A 55 3.48 16.72 -0.43
C PRO A 55 4.55 17.38 -1.31
N PRO A 56 4.24 18.48 -2.01
CA PRO A 56 5.27 19.25 -2.71
C PRO A 56 6.24 19.85 -1.69
N THR A 57 7.52 19.43 -1.74
CA THR A 57 8.58 20.03 -0.92
C THR A 57 9.59 20.67 -1.87
N ASN A 58 9.62 22.00 -1.92
CA ASN A 58 10.47 22.76 -2.84
C ASN A 58 10.29 22.37 -4.33
N SER A 59 9.12 21.83 -4.69
CA SER A 59 8.75 21.39 -6.03
C SER A 59 7.47 22.10 -6.46
N PRO A 60 7.35 22.51 -7.74
CA PRO A 60 6.12 23.12 -8.27
C PRO A 60 4.96 22.11 -8.34
N GLU A 61 5.25 20.80 -8.36
CA GLU A 61 4.25 19.74 -8.37
C GLU A 61 4.40 18.80 -7.16
N PRO A 62 3.32 18.16 -6.69
CA PRO A 62 3.42 17.07 -5.74
C PRO A 62 4.33 15.96 -6.25
N LEU A 63 5.13 15.40 -5.34
CA LEU A 63 6.04 14.33 -5.67
C LEU A 63 5.26 13.01 -5.74
N TRP A 64 5.67 12.13 -6.64
CA TRP A 64 5.04 10.82 -6.77
C TRP A 64 6.07 9.73 -7.00
N TYR A 65 5.70 8.54 -6.56
CA TYR A 65 6.41 7.28 -6.78
C TYR A 65 5.46 6.28 -7.42
N VAL A 66 5.90 5.64 -8.52
CA VAL A 66 5.21 4.51 -9.15
C VAL A 66 6.20 3.40 -9.45
N GLY A 67 6.45 2.53 -8.47
CA GLY A 67 7.37 1.41 -8.63
C GLY A 67 8.77 1.85 -9.10
N PHE A 68 9.16 1.51 -10.33
CA PHE A 68 10.48 1.88 -10.87
C PHE A 68 10.59 3.32 -11.39
N TYR A 69 9.48 4.06 -11.41
CA TYR A 69 9.45 5.43 -11.93
C TYR A 69 9.32 6.42 -10.78
N SER A 70 10.26 7.36 -10.73
CA SER A 70 10.23 8.51 -9.85
C SER A 70 10.72 9.75 -10.59
N GLN A 71 10.23 10.92 -10.20
CA GLN A 71 10.74 12.20 -10.72
C GLN A 71 12.14 12.50 -10.13
N THR A 72 12.94 13.30 -10.82
CA THR A 72 14.27 13.75 -10.31
C THR A 72 14.18 14.39 -8.92
N TYR A 73 13.15 15.21 -8.67
CA TYR A 73 12.91 15.82 -7.36
C TYR A 73 12.61 14.80 -6.26
N PHE A 74 11.96 13.68 -6.60
CA PHE A 74 11.72 12.60 -5.67
C PHE A 74 13.03 11.97 -5.21
N GLU A 75 13.95 11.70 -6.13
CA GLU A 75 15.25 11.10 -5.79
C GLU A 75 16.12 12.01 -4.92
N GLN A 76 16.03 13.33 -5.14
CA GLN A 76 16.71 14.34 -4.32
C GLN A 76 16.08 14.50 -2.93
N THR A 77 14.75 14.39 -2.83
CA THR A 77 14.03 14.59 -1.56
C THR A 77 14.03 13.33 -0.69
N TYR A 78 13.89 12.16 -1.30
CA TYR A 78 13.79 10.86 -0.63
C TYR A 78 14.93 9.95 -1.08
N THR A 79 16.17 10.40 -0.91
CA THR A 79 17.37 9.71 -1.40
C THR A 79 17.47 8.27 -0.89
N ASP A 80 17.31 8.06 0.42
CA ASP A 80 17.41 6.72 1.02
C ASP A 80 16.33 5.78 0.50
N LEU A 81 15.10 6.27 0.36
CA LEU A 81 13.98 5.50 -0.20
C LEU A 81 14.22 5.15 -1.68
N SER A 82 14.72 6.11 -2.48
CA SER A 82 15.05 5.87 -3.89
C SER A 82 16.16 4.83 -4.03
N GLN A 83 17.22 4.93 -3.22
CA GLN A 83 18.31 3.94 -3.22
C GLN A 83 17.80 2.56 -2.81
N TRP A 84 17.03 2.48 -1.71
CA TRP A 84 16.48 1.22 -1.23
C TRP A 84 15.57 0.55 -2.26
N THR A 85 14.64 1.29 -2.88
CA THR A 85 13.74 0.73 -3.90
C THR A 85 14.47 0.22 -5.15
N LYS A 86 15.59 0.86 -5.55
CA LYS A 86 16.48 0.39 -6.64
C LYS A 86 17.18 -0.93 -6.33
N THR A 87 17.30 -1.33 -5.06
CA THR A 87 17.85 -2.64 -4.69
C THR A 87 16.85 -3.79 -4.81
N LEU A 88 15.55 -3.50 -4.96
CA LEU A 88 14.50 -4.50 -4.93
C LEU A 88 14.23 -5.10 -6.32
N PRO A 89 14.34 -6.43 -6.49
CA PRO A 89 13.87 -7.07 -7.70
C PRO A 89 12.35 -6.93 -7.79
N ASN A 90 11.85 -6.51 -8.96
CA ASN A 90 10.42 -6.30 -9.22
C ASN A 90 9.76 -5.37 -8.19
N ALA A 91 10.45 -4.30 -7.78
CA ALA A 91 9.98 -3.31 -6.80
C ALA A 91 8.52 -2.86 -7.03
N SER A 92 8.12 -2.70 -8.30
CA SER A 92 6.76 -2.32 -8.70
C SER A 92 5.64 -3.31 -8.31
N ARG A 93 5.98 -4.51 -7.85
CA ARG A 93 5.02 -5.55 -7.42
C ARG A 93 5.21 -6.01 -5.98
N THR A 94 6.34 -5.67 -5.37
CA THR A 94 6.73 -6.20 -4.06
C THR A 94 6.86 -5.11 -3.01
N CYS A 95 7.02 -3.86 -3.44
CA CYS A 95 7.19 -2.73 -2.54
C CYS A 95 5.83 -2.11 -2.18
N PHE A 96 5.65 -1.77 -0.91
CA PHE A 96 4.58 -0.92 -0.44
C PHE A 96 5.20 0.38 0.06
N VAL A 97 4.67 1.53 -0.36
CA VAL A 97 5.16 2.86 0.04
C VAL A 97 3.99 3.71 0.50
N THR A 98 4.14 4.40 1.62
CA THR A 98 3.19 5.41 2.09
C THR A 98 3.93 6.67 2.52
N PHE A 99 3.35 7.83 2.23
CA PHE A 99 3.87 9.14 2.63
C PHE A 99 2.97 9.75 3.69
N GLY A 100 3.58 10.40 4.68
CA GLY A 100 2.89 11.26 5.62
C GLY A 100 3.26 12.73 5.40
N LEU A 101 2.99 13.56 6.41
CA LEU A 101 3.42 14.96 6.43
C LEU A 101 4.91 15.09 6.81
N ASN A 102 5.49 16.27 6.62
CA ASN A 102 6.85 16.60 7.10
C ASN A 102 7.94 15.65 6.59
N LEU A 103 7.88 15.27 5.30
CA LEU A 103 8.80 14.31 4.66
C LEU A 103 8.81 12.91 5.30
N SER A 104 7.80 12.59 6.11
CA SER A 104 7.68 11.26 6.67
C SER A 104 7.27 10.25 5.61
N TYR A 105 7.85 9.06 5.67
CA TYR A 105 7.51 7.96 4.79
C TYR A 105 7.76 6.61 5.47
N PHE A 106 7.04 5.60 5.00
CA PHE A 106 7.30 4.22 5.31
C PHE A 106 7.27 3.40 4.03
N ALA A 107 8.23 2.49 3.87
CA ALA A 107 8.21 1.51 2.81
C ALA A 107 8.61 0.12 3.30
N SER A 108 8.00 -0.90 2.71
CA SER A 108 8.22 -2.30 3.05
C SER A 108 8.13 -3.20 1.84
N ALA A 109 8.96 -4.24 1.79
CA ALA A 109 8.89 -5.25 0.76
C ALA A 109 9.06 -6.65 1.39
N PRO A 110 8.10 -7.58 1.21
CA PRO A 110 8.19 -8.91 1.80
C PRO A 110 9.51 -9.61 1.42
N GLY A 111 10.24 -10.10 2.42
CA GLY A 111 11.56 -10.73 2.24
C GLY A 111 12.73 -9.76 2.08
N HIS A 112 12.47 -8.45 1.98
CA HIS A 112 13.49 -7.40 1.81
C HIS A 112 13.50 -6.35 2.92
N GLY A 113 12.63 -6.50 3.93
CA GLY A 113 12.59 -5.63 5.10
C GLY A 113 11.79 -4.34 4.89
N SER A 114 12.17 -3.28 5.60
CA SER A 114 11.47 -2.00 5.60
C SER A 114 12.45 -0.84 5.77
N ILE A 115 12.06 0.32 5.28
CA ILE A 115 12.78 1.60 5.43
C ILE A 115 11.76 2.69 5.77
N TRP A 116 12.16 3.65 6.60
CA TRP A 116 11.28 4.73 7.02
C TRP A 116 12.07 5.97 7.42
N ALA A 117 11.41 7.12 7.38
CA ALA A 117 11.89 8.35 8.01
C ALA A 117 10.70 9.13 8.59
N GLY A 118 10.91 9.80 9.72
CA GLY A 118 9.92 10.72 10.30
C GLY A 118 8.59 10.10 10.74
N ILE A 119 8.50 8.77 10.88
CA ILE A 119 7.27 8.11 11.34
C ILE A 119 7.08 8.29 12.86
N PRO A 120 5.86 8.12 13.40
CA PRO A 120 5.61 8.16 14.84
C PRO A 120 6.46 7.16 15.62
N SER A 121 7.00 7.55 16.77
CA SER A 121 7.92 6.73 17.57
C SER A 121 7.30 5.42 18.03
N GLU A 122 6.00 5.40 18.35
CA GLU A 122 5.27 4.18 18.70
C GLU A 122 5.20 3.18 17.53
N LEU A 123 5.01 3.67 16.31
CA LEU A 123 5.03 2.83 15.11
C LEU A 123 6.43 2.31 14.85
N GLU A 124 7.44 3.18 14.94
CA GLU A 124 8.85 2.80 14.78
C GLU A 124 9.25 1.70 15.75
N ASP A 125 8.87 1.82 17.03
CA ASP A 125 9.11 0.81 18.04
C ASP A 125 8.45 -0.52 17.71
N LYS A 126 7.20 -0.51 17.21
CA LYS A 126 6.49 -1.71 16.78
C LYS A 126 7.17 -2.39 15.59
N VAL A 127 7.62 -1.61 14.60
CA VAL A 127 8.33 -2.12 13.43
C VAL A 127 9.69 -2.70 13.83
N ARG A 128 10.47 -1.98 14.64
CA ARG A 128 11.80 -2.42 15.08
C ARG A 128 11.76 -3.69 15.92
N LYS A 129 10.72 -3.87 16.74
CA LYS A 129 10.54 -5.04 17.62
C LYS A 129 9.89 -6.23 16.91
N SER A 130 9.37 -6.05 15.70
CA SER A 130 8.72 -7.12 14.93
C SER A 130 9.74 -7.94 14.14
N PHE A 131 9.51 -9.25 14.08
CA PHE A 131 10.23 -10.14 13.16
C PHE A 131 9.60 -10.20 11.76
N GLU A 132 8.33 -9.81 11.63
CA GLU A 132 7.61 -9.83 10.37
C GLU A 132 7.67 -8.45 9.69
N THR A 133 7.83 -8.42 8.37
CA THR A 133 7.73 -7.19 7.57
C THR A 133 6.25 -6.78 7.44
N PRO A 134 5.86 -5.53 7.74
CA PRO A 134 4.51 -5.04 7.48
C PRO A 134 4.07 -5.25 6.03
N CYS A 135 2.79 -5.54 5.83
CA CYS A 135 2.18 -5.64 4.50
C CYS A 135 1.48 -4.35 4.07
N CYS A 136 1.04 -3.55 5.04
CA CYS A 136 0.39 -2.27 4.80
C CYS A 136 0.62 -1.38 6.02
N VAL A 137 1.03 -0.13 5.76
CA VAL A 137 1.17 0.92 6.75
C VAL A 137 0.43 2.15 6.23
N SER A 138 -0.22 2.90 7.12
CA SER A 138 -0.79 4.20 6.78
C SER A 138 -0.30 5.24 7.76
N LEU A 139 0.03 6.42 7.23
CA LEU A 139 0.40 7.60 8.00
C LEU A 139 -0.72 8.64 7.84
N GLY A 140 -1.39 8.96 8.93
CA GLY A 140 -2.51 9.90 8.99
C GLY A 140 -2.11 11.26 9.57
N ALA A 141 -3.11 12.14 9.66
CA ALA A 141 -2.97 13.46 10.27
C ALA A 141 -2.60 13.34 11.76
N TYR A 142 -1.92 14.36 12.29
CA TYR A 142 -1.55 14.45 13.72
C TYR A 142 -0.75 13.24 14.24
N GLY A 143 0.04 12.61 13.37
CA GLY A 143 0.85 11.44 13.75
C GLY A 143 0.02 10.15 13.89
N ALA A 144 -1.25 10.14 13.51
CA ALA A 144 -2.06 8.93 13.45
C ALA A 144 -1.38 7.88 12.57
N TRP A 145 -1.47 6.60 12.96
CA TRP A 145 -0.85 5.52 12.19
C TRP A 145 -1.62 4.21 12.29
N PHE A 146 -1.46 3.39 11.26
CA PHE A 146 -1.98 2.02 11.18
C PHE A 146 -0.90 1.10 10.60
N VAL A 147 -0.83 -0.14 11.11
CA VAL A 147 0.02 -1.21 10.57
C VAL A 147 -0.74 -2.54 10.51
N LEU A 148 -0.61 -3.22 9.37
CA LEU A 148 -1.12 -4.58 9.10
C LEU A 148 0.06 -5.52 8.80
N TRP A 149 0.11 -6.63 9.52
CA TRP A 149 1.13 -7.66 9.38
C TRP A 149 0.64 -8.81 8.48
N PRO A 150 1.54 -9.65 7.91
CA PRO A 150 1.18 -10.72 6.96
C PRO A 150 0.09 -11.68 7.45
N ARG A 151 0.06 -11.96 8.76
CA ARG A 151 -0.93 -12.87 9.38
C ARG A 151 -2.28 -12.24 9.68
N GLY A 152 -2.50 -10.98 9.29
CA GLY A 152 -3.72 -10.23 9.59
C GLY A 152 -3.76 -9.63 11.00
N LEU A 153 -2.68 -9.77 11.77
CA LEU A 153 -2.46 -8.97 12.97
C LEU A 153 -2.40 -7.50 12.57
N ARG A 154 -2.94 -6.63 13.43
CA ARG A 154 -2.99 -5.20 13.19
C ARG A 154 -2.72 -4.43 14.47
N SER A 155 -2.20 -3.22 14.32
CA SER A 155 -2.06 -2.25 15.40
C SER A 155 -2.30 -0.86 14.82
N TRP A 156 -2.87 0.04 15.62
CA TRP A 156 -3.09 1.41 15.22
C TRP A 156 -3.11 2.31 16.45
N ASN A 157 -2.86 3.60 16.23
CA ASN A 157 -3.13 4.65 17.18
C ASN A 157 -3.49 5.90 16.37
N PHE A 158 -4.71 6.39 16.56
CA PHE A 158 -5.21 7.56 15.84
C PHE A 158 -5.26 8.81 16.71
N TYR A 159 -4.79 8.75 17.96
CA TYR A 159 -4.71 9.89 18.88
C TYR A 159 -6.04 10.69 18.99
N GLY A 160 -7.18 10.00 18.95
CA GLY A 160 -8.52 10.60 19.02
C GLY A 160 -9.11 11.08 17.68
N HIS A 161 -8.33 11.02 16.60
CA HIS A 161 -8.78 11.27 15.23
C HIS A 161 -9.36 10.00 14.59
N TYR A 162 -9.93 10.10 13.37
CA TYR A 162 -10.50 8.97 12.64
C TYR A 162 -11.46 8.09 13.45
N LYS A 163 -12.31 8.68 14.31
CA LYS A 163 -13.18 7.96 15.27
C LYS A 163 -14.02 6.85 14.64
N ALA A 164 -14.57 7.10 13.44
CA ALA A 164 -15.35 6.10 12.71
C ALA A 164 -14.48 4.89 12.30
N LEU A 165 -13.25 5.14 11.84
CA LEU A 165 -12.30 4.07 11.51
C LEU A 165 -11.87 3.30 12.76
N ASP A 166 -11.60 4.00 13.88
CA ASP A 166 -11.23 3.36 15.15
C ASP A 166 -12.30 2.36 15.61
N LYS A 167 -13.58 2.77 15.54
CA LYS A 167 -14.72 1.90 15.80
C LYS A 167 -14.76 0.70 14.86
N ILE A 168 -14.61 0.93 13.55
CA ILE A 168 -14.57 -0.14 12.53
C ILE A 168 -13.45 -1.14 12.83
N LEU A 169 -12.25 -0.68 13.17
CA LEU A 169 -11.09 -1.55 13.45
C LEU A 169 -11.26 -2.34 14.76
N THR A 170 -11.96 -1.77 15.74
CA THR A 170 -12.30 -2.44 17.00
C THR A 170 -13.33 -3.56 16.78
N GLU A 171 -14.35 -3.31 15.96
CA GLU A 171 -15.43 -4.27 15.68
C GLU A 171 -15.06 -5.32 14.63
N ALA A 172 -14.06 -5.03 13.78
CA ALA A 172 -13.67 -5.93 12.70
C ALA A 172 -13.15 -7.27 13.24
N GLY A 173 -13.58 -8.38 12.64
CA GLY A 173 -13.05 -9.71 12.99
C GLY A 173 -11.54 -9.82 12.77
N PRO A 174 -10.87 -10.79 13.44
CA PRO A 174 -9.46 -11.08 13.16
C PRO A 174 -9.28 -11.45 11.69
N ASN A 175 -8.19 -11.00 11.08
CA ASN A 175 -7.82 -11.30 9.68
C ASN A 175 -8.84 -10.86 8.62
N SER A 176 -9.87 -10.09 8.98
CA SER A 176 -10.91 -9.64 8.05
C SER A 176 -10.47 -8.48 7.15
N ILE A 177 -9.44 -7.74 7.55
CA ILE A 177 -8.96 -6.54 6.84
C ILE A 177 -7.90 -6.94 5.82
N SER A 178 -8.02 -6.41 4.61
CA SER A 178 -7.01 -6.59 3.55
C SER A 178 -6.18 -5.33 3.31
N TYR A 179 -6.76 -4.15 3.52
CA TYR A 179 -6.10 -2.88 3.25
C TYR A 179 -6.71 -1.74 4.04
N VAL A 180 -5.88 -0.79 4.47
CA VAL A 180 -6.31 0.49 5.05
C VAL A 180 -5.45 1.59 4.42
N ALA A 181 -6.10 2.70 4.08
CA ALA A 181 -5.46 3.96 3.79
C ALA A 181 -6.06 5.03 4.70
N VAL A 182 -5.20 5.84 5.28
CA VAL A 182 -5.55 6.98 6.14
C VAL A 182 -4.94 8.21 5.49
N SER A 183 -5.72 9.29 5.36
CA SER A 183 -5.23 10.51 4.73
C SER A 183 -4.34 11.31 5.68
N PRO A 184 -3.08 11.63 5.33
CA PRO A 184 -2.28 12.56 6.13
C PRO A 184 -2.79 14.02 6.06
N TYR A 185 -3.74 14.31 5.15
CA TYR A 185 -4.19 15.66 4.85
C TYR A 185 -5.54 16.02 5.50
N ASN A 186 -6.27 15.04 6.01
CA ASN A 186 -7.59 15.25 6.61
C ASN A 186 -7.85 14.17 7.66
N GLU A 187 -8.32 14.58 8.85
CA GLU A 187 -8.52 13.73 10.03
C GLU A 187 -9.77 12.83 10.01
N HIS A 188 -10.61 13.00 8.99
CA HIS A 188 -11.79 12.18 8.74
C HIS A 188 -11.59 11.22 7.57
N HIS A 189 -10.63 11.51 6.68
CA HIS A 189 -10.50 10.77 5.44
C HIS A 189 -9.83 9.41 5.61
N TYR A 190 -10.57 8.34 5.33
CA TYR A 190 -10.04 6.99 5.31
C TYR A 190 -10.69 6.13 4.24
N PHE A 191 -9.99 5.06 3.87
CA PHE A 191 -10.48 3.99 3.02
C PHE A 191 -10.05 2.65 3.64
N ILE A 192 -10.97 1.71 3.79
CA ILE A 192 -10.69 0.37 4.30
C ILE A 192 -11.34 -0.67 3.41
N ALA A 193 -10.56 -1.67 3.02
CA ALA A 193 -11.04 -2.85 2.31
C ALA A 193 -10.92 -4.09 3.20
N PHE A 194 -11.95 -4.93 3.15
CA PHE A 194 -12.01 -6.20 3.84
C PHE A 194 -11.78 -7.36 2.85
N ARG A 195 -11.24 -8.48 3.34
CA ARG A 195 -11.01 -9.70 2.56
C ARG A 195 -12.28 -10.26 1.93
N TYR A 196 -13.44 -10.02 2.54
CA TYR A 196 -14.75 -10.42 2.01
C TYR A 196 -15.30 -9.45 0.96
N GLN A 197 -14.43 -8.64 0.34
CA GLN A 197 -14.83 -7.72 -0.71
C GLN A 197 -15.94 -6.76 -0.25
N SER A 198 -15.83 -6.29 0.99
CA SER A 198 -16.56 -5.11 1.44
C SER A 198 -15.58 -3.96 1.61
N ILE A 199 -16.07 -2.75 1.41
CA ILE A 199 -15.28 -1.52 1.49
C ILE A 199 -16.06 -0.55 2.38
N ARG A 200 -15.35 0.20 3.21
CA ARG A 200 -15.89 1.35 3.92
C ARG A 200 -14.93 2.52 3.71
N TYR A 201 -15.47 3.73 3.69
CA TYR A 201 -14.68 4.94 3.51
C TYR A 201 -15.44 6.11 4.11
N ASP A 202 -14.70 7.16 4.42
CA ASP A 202 -15.24 8.46 4.79
C ASP A 202 -14.42 9.49 4.01
N PHE A 203 -15.09 10.26 3.17
CA PHE A 203 -14.50 11.35 2.39
C PHE A 203 -15.20 12.67 2.73
N THR A 204 -15.63 12.85 3.98
CA THR A 204 -16.35 14.06 4.42
C THR A 204 -15.52 15.31 4.12
N GLY A 205 -16.10 16.22 3.33
CA GLY A 205 -15.42 17.44 2.88
C GLY A 205 -14.46 17.26 1.69
N ALA A 206 -14.40 16.08 1.09
CA ALA A 206 -13.72 15.89 -0.20
C ALA A 206 -14.50 16.54 -1.36
N PRO A 207 -13.85 16.80 -2.51
CA PRO A 207 -14.54 17.25 -3.72
C PRO A 207 -15.68 16.31 -4.12
N ALA A 208 -16.79 16.86 -4.62
CA ALA A 208 -17.98 16.07 -4.99
C ALA A 208 -17.68 15.02 -6.07
N GLU A 209 -16.68 15.30 -6.91
CA GLU A 209 -16.19 14.43 -7.97
C GLU A 209 -15.62 13.11 -7.42
N TRP A 210 -15.04 13.12 -6.20
CA TRP A 210 -14.54 11.90 -5.57
C TRP A 210 -15.67 10.90 -5.36
N MET A 211 -16.79 11.36 -4.82
CA MET A 211 -17.93 10.49 -4.56
C MET A 211 -18.52 9.93 -5.86
N GLN A 212 -18.61 10.74 -6.92
CA GLN A 212 -19.07 10.28 -8.22
C GLN A 212 -18.16 9.19 -8.81
N LEU A 213 -16.84 9.42 -8.81
CA LEU A 213 -15.86 8.46 -9.31
C LEU A 213 -15.86 7.16 -8.50
N MET A 214 -16.00 7.25 -7.19
CA MET A 214 -16.03 6.09 -6.30
C MET A 214 -17.32 5.30 -6.44
N THR A 215 -18.48 5.96 -6.59
CA THR A 215 -19.74 5.30 -6.91
C THR A 215 -19.64 4.52 -8.22
N GLU A 216 -19.10 5.12 -9.28
CA GLU A 216 -18.90 4.45 -10.57
C GLU A 216 -18.05 3.17 -10.44
N ILE A 217 -16.95 3.26 -9.68
CA ILE A 217 -16.09 2.10 -9.39
C ILE A 217 -16.86 1.01 -8.65
N PHE A 218 -17.58 1.37 -7.60
CA PHE A 218 -18.25 0.39 -6.75
C PHE A 218 -19.45 -0.24 -7.43
N GLU A 219 -20.17 0.50 -8.28
CA GLU A 219 -21.22 -0.04 -9.15
C GLU A 219 -20.64 -1.05 -10.14
N ALA A 220 -19.58 -0.68 -10.86
CA ALA A 220 -18.90 -1.58 -11.80
C ALA A 220 -18.40 -2.85 -11.11
N TRP A 221 -17.86 -2.71 -9.89
CA TRP A 221 -17.40 -3.83 -9.09
C TRP A 221 -18.53 -4.69 -8.52
N ALA A 222 -19.66 -4.09 -8.13
CA ALA A 222 -20.84 -4.82 -7.69
C ALA A 222 -21.45 -5.64 -8.84
N ILE A 223 -21.56 -5.07 -10.04
CA ILE A 223 -22.04 -5.76 -11.25
C ILE A 223 -21.16 -6.96 -11.57
N GLU A 224 -19.83 -6.82 -11.49
CA GLU A 224 -18.91 -7.94 -11.69
C GLU A 224 -19.18 -9.10 -10.72
N ARG A 225 -19.37 -8.80 -9.43
CA ARG A 225 -19.59 -9.85 -8.43
C ARG A 225 -20.86 -10.64 -8.69
N GLN A 226 -21.86 -10.03 -9.31
CA GLN A 226 -23.07 -10.73 -9.74
C GLN A 226 -22.84 -11.57 -11.00
N GLN A 227 -21.98 -11.12 -11.92
CA GLN A 227 -21.69 -11.81 -13.18
C GLN A 227 -20.72 -12.97 -13.04
N LYS A 228 -19.85 -12.98 -12.02
CA LYS A 228 -18.96 -14.10 -11.74
C LYS A 228 -19.81 -15.14 -10.99
N PRO A 229 -20.35 -16.19 -11.66
CA PRO A 229 -20.95 -17.28 -10.90
C PRO A 229 -19.91 -17.69 -9.87
N GLN A 230 -20.32 -17.83 -8.60
CA GLN A 230 -19.44 -18.42 -7.60
C GLN A 230 -18.97 -19.73 -8.22
N HIS A 231 -17.75 -19.74 -8.76
CA HIS A 231 -17.07 -20.96 -9.10
C HIS A 231 -16.94 -21.59 -7.74
N GLN A 232 -17.91 -22.46 -7.44
CA GLN A 232 -17.90 -23.35 -6.31
C GLN A 232 -16.48 -23.88 -6.33
N PHE A 233 -15.73 -23.55 -5.28
CA PHE A 233 -14.50 -24.24 -4.99
C PHE A 233 -14.93 -25.70 -4.85
N ILE A 234 -14.95 -26.43 -5.96
CA ILE A 234 -15.08 -27.87 -5.94
C ILE A 234 -13.78 -28.28 -5.25
N PRO A 235 -13.82 -28.75 -4.00
CA PRO A 235 -12.60 -29.20 -3.36
C PRO A 235 -12.02 -30.28 -4.26
N SER A 236 -10.84 -30.02 -4.83
CA SER A 236 -10.13 -30.96 -5.70
C SER A 236 -9.53 -32.09 -4.84
N ASN A 237 -10.37 -32.73 -4.04
CA ASN A 237 -10.00 -33.74 -3.06
C ASN A 237 -10.85 -34.99 -3.28
N ILE A 238 -10.78 -35.55 -4.49
CA ILE A 238 -10.92 -37.01 -4.67
C ILE A 238 -9.86 -37.41 -5.71
N VAL A 239 -8.60 -37.50 -5.28
CA VAL A 239 -7.65 -38.40 -5.94
C VAL A 239 -8.10 -39.81 -5.57
N GLN A 240 -8.93 -40.42 -6.41
CA GLN A 240 -9.13 -41.86 -6.42
C GLN A 240 -7.81 -42.48 -6.91
N TYR A 241 -6.98 -42.94 -5.98
CA TYR A 241 -5.83 -43.78 -6.32
C TYR A 241 -6.34 -45.12 -6.88
N PRO A 242 -5.92 -45.54 -8.08
CA PRO A 242 -6.11 -46.91 -8.51
C PRO A 242 -5.19 -47.79 -7.65
N LEU A 243 -5.79 -48.68 -6.88
CA LEU A 243 -5.10 -49.73 -6.16
C LEU A 243 -4.59 -50.77 -7.18
N HIS A 244 -3.34 -50.66 -7.63
CA HIS A 244 -2.67 -51.74 -8.36
C HIS A 244 -1.26 -52.04 -7.80
N GLN A 245 -1.18 -53.23 -7.22
CA GLN A 245 -0.13 -54.25 -7.32
C GLN A 245 1.33 -53.89 -7.01
N LEU A 246 1.74 -54.32 -5.81
CA LEU A 246 2.71 -55.40 -5.52
C LEU A 246 3.97 -55.56 -6.42
N LEU A 247 5.11 -55.51 -5.72
CA LEU A 247 6.40 -56.19 -5.95
C LEU A 247 7.28 -55.79 -7.16
N GLN A 248 8.41 -55.15 -6.85
CA GLN A 248 9.71 -55.60 -7.39
C GLN A 248 10.87 -55.20 -6.46
N PRO A 249 11.84 -56.09 -6.19
CA PRO A 249 13.01 -55.76 -5.39
C PRO A 249 14.19 -55.31 -6.25
N GLN A 250 15.01 -54.44 -5.65
CA GLN A 250 16.47 -54.39 -5.77
C GLN A 250 17.07 -53.90 -7.11
N GLN A 251 17.77 -52.76 -7.07
CA GLN A 251 19.23 -52.73 -7.15
C GLN A 251 19.80 -51.32 -6.93
N GLN A 252 20.89 -51.28 -6.15
CA GLN A 252 21.74 -50.14 -5.89
C GLN A 252 22.66 -49.86 -7.08
N ALA A 253 22.77 -48.60 -7.50
CA ALA A 253 23.95 -47.98 -8.13
C ALA A 253 23.72 -46.46 -8.09
N ALA A 254 24.42 -45.68 -7.26
CA ALA A 254 25.73 -45.10 -7.53
C ALA A 254 25.78 -44.17 -8.77
N CYS A 255 25.99 -42.88 -8.50
CA CYS A 255 26.61 -41.84 -9.34
C CYS A 255 26.01 -41.55 -10.73
N HIS A 256 25.46 -40.33 -10.92
CA HIS A 256 25.99 -39.37 -11.89
C HIS A 256 25.28 -38.01 -11.79
N TYR A 257 26.02 -37.01 -11.33
CA TYR A 257 25.69 -35.59 -11.50
C TYR A 257 25.98 -35.24 -12.97
N LYS A 258 24.95 -34.95 -13.78
CA LYS A 258 25.11 -34.45 -15.15
C LYS A 258 24.83 -32.95 -15.16
N ASN A 259 25.91 -32.18 -15.25
CA ASN A 259 25.93 -30.81 -15.71
C ASN A 259 25.36 -30.75 -17.13
N TYR A 260 24.35 -29.91 -17.35
CA TYR A 260 24.00 -29.41 -18.67
C TYR A 260 24.55 -28.00 -18.80
N ALA A 261 25.76 -27.92 -19.37
CA ALA A 261 26.23 -26.71 -20.03
C ALA A 261 25.58 -26.68 -21.41
N THR A 262 24.64 -25.77 -21.60
CA THR A 262 24.11 -25.45 -22.94
C THR A 262 24.99 -24.36 -23.52
N GLU A 263 25.74 -24.71 -24.55
CA GLU A 263 26.51 -23.80 -25.40
C GLU A 263 25.60 -22.73 -26.01
N LEU A 264 25.99 -21.47 -25.82
CA LEU A 264 25.41 -20.31 -26.48
C LEU A 264 26.10 -20.10 -27.84
N PRO A 265 25.35 -19.96 -28.95
CA PRO A 265 25.91 -19.48 -30.20
C PRO A 265 26.22 -17.98 -30.13
N SER A 266 27.40 -17.65 -30.64
CA SER A 266 28.02 -16.33 -30.69
C SER A 266 27.57 -15.48 -31.90
N VAL A 267 27.34 -14.18 -31.64
CA VAL A 267 27.55 -12.98 -32.53
C VAL A 267 26.42 -12.70 -33.56
N PRO A 268 26.09 -11.43 -33.94
CA PRO A 268 26.83 -10.17 -33.78
C PRO A 268 26.14 -9.00 -33.06
N ALA A 269 27.00 -8.09 -32.59
CA ALA A 269 26.68 -6.77 -32.07
C ALA A 269 25.92 -5.91 -33.10
N GLN A 270 24.75 -5.42 -32.70
CA GLN A 270 24.19 -4.18 -33.22
C GLN A 270 24.09 -3.18 -32.07
N ILE A 271 24.92 -2.15 -32.19
CA ILE A 271 24.96 -0.96 -31.36
C ILE A 271 23.82 -0.05 -31.84
N PHE A 272 22.81 0.15 -31.00
CA PHE A 272 21.96 1.34 -31.05
C PHE A 272 21.71 1.83 -29.63
N PRO A 273 22.30 2.95 -29.19
CA PRO A 273 21.87 3.63 -27.99
C PRO A 273 20.58 4.38 -28.33
N MET A 274 19.41 3.82 -28.00
CA MET A 274 18.21 4.64 -27.90
C MET A 274 18.26 5.38 -26.56
N SER A 275 18.85 6.56 -26.60
CA SER A 275 18.72 7.57 -25.56
C SER A 275 17.23 7.87 -25.33
N PRO A 276 16.79 8.07 -24.08
CA PRO A 276 15.44 8.58 -23.82
C PRO A 276 15.26 9.97 -24.46
N PRO A 277 14.04 10.33 -24.90
CA PRO A 277 13.78 11.64 -25.48
C PRO A 277 14.08 12.74 -24.45
N LEU A 278 14.96 13.67 -24.86
CA LEU A 278 15.27 14.90 -24.14
C LEU A 278 13.98 15.68 -23.88
N THR A 279 13.76 16.03 -22.62
CA THR A 279 12.72 16.97 -22.19
C THR A 279 12.90 18.34 -22.85
N PRO A 280 11.83 19.07 -23.20
CA PRO A 280 11.94 20.39 -23.82
C PRO A 280 12.52 21.43 -22.86
N ASN A 281 13.58 22.11 -23.33
CA ASN A 281 14.08 23.44 -22.96
C ASN A 281 13.65 24.02 -21.58
N THR A 282 14.56 23.92 -20.62
CA THR A 282 14.58 24.76 -19.41
C THR A 282 15.57 25.92 -19.63
N PRO A 283 15.19 27.20 -19.41
CA PRO A 283 16.11 28.32 -19.53
C PRO A 283 17.17 28.30 -18.39
N PRO A 284 18.40 28.79 -18.63
CA PRO A 284 19.45 28.79 -17.63
C PRO A 284 19.18 29.89 -16.60
N MET A 285 18.81 29.50 -15.38
CA MET A 285 18.76 30.41 -14.24
C MET A 285 19.99 30.17 -13.38
N GLY A 286 20.98 31.04 -13.52
CA GLY A 286 22.15 31.07 -12.64
C GLY A 286 21.80 31.73 -11.32
N TYR A 287 21.98 30.99 -10.22
CA TYR A 287 22.14 31.56 -8.88
C TYR A 287 23.24 30.81 -8.13
N PRO A 288 24.09 31.52 -7.36
CA PRO A 288 25.15 30.91 -6.58
C PRO A 288 24.58 30.29 -5.29
N SER A 289 24.94 29.04 -5.02
CA SER A 289 24.68 28.39 -3.73
C SER A 289 25.66 28.90 -2.65
N PRO A 290 25.20 29.18 -1.43
CA PRO A 290 26.08 29.23 -0.27
C PRO A 290 26.31 27.82 0.28
N ALA A 291 27.57 27.52 0.60
CA ALA A 291 27.99 26.28 1.22
C ALA A 291 27.37 26.10 2.62
N LEU A 292 26.91 24.89 2.94
CA LEU A 292 26.65 24.43 4.31
C LEU A 292 27.61 23.28 4.67
N PRO A 293 27.95 23.14 5.97
CA PRO A 293 29.03 22.29 6.43
C PRO A 293 28.60 20.83 6.60
N THR A 294 29.57 19.97 6.35
CA THR A 294 29.57 18.52 6.50
C THR A 294 29.27 18.09 7.92
N ALA A 295 28.21 17.31 8.12
CA ALA A 295 27.99 16.52 9.34
C ALA A 295 28.08 15.03 8.99
N ALA A 296 29.04 14.34 9.62
CA ALA A 296 29.31 12.92 9.45
C ALA A 296 28.28 12.04 10.19
N PRO A 297 28.07 10.78 9.78
CA PRO A 297 27.11 9.88 10.41
C PRO A 297 27.66 9.27 11.70
N ASN A 298 26.94 9.43 12.81
CA ASN A 298 27.23 8.78 14.08
C ASN A 298 26.48 7.43 14.18
N ASN A 299 27.24 6.34 14.21
CA ASN A 299 26.83 5.04 14.74
C ASN A 299 26.65 5.12 16.27
N PRO A 300 25.58 4.59 16.88
CA PRO A 300 25.54 4.41 18.32
C PRO A 300 26.09 3.04 18.71
N VAL A 301 27.28 3.07 19.30
CA VAL A 301 27.82 2.02 20.18
C VAL A 301 26.96 1.93 21.44
N ALA A 302 26.67 0.69 21.83
CA ALA A 302 25.95 0.31 23.03
C ALA A 302 26.50 0.98 24.31
N ARG A 303 25.61 1.57 25.12
CA ARG A 303 25.85 1.74 26.56
C ARG A 303 24.60 1.33 27.34
N LYS A 304 24.79 0.30 28.15
CA LYS A 304 23.93 -0.08 29.28
C LYS A 304 23.87 1.09 30.26
N HIS A 305 22.67 1.45 30.69
CA HIS A 305 22.46 2.04 32.00
C HIS A 305 21.16 1.46 32.58
N ASP A 306 21.33 0.68 33.65
CA ASP A 306 20.29 0.32 34.61
C ASP A 306 19.83 1.58 35.33
N VAL A 307 18.52 1.85 35.38
CA VAL A 307 17.87 2.59 36.47
C VAL A 307 16.44 2.06 36.61
N ASP A 308 16.18 1.46 37.78
CA ASP A 308 14.87 1.16 38.34
C ASP A 308 13.95 2.39 38.33
N ASN A 309 12.71 2.24 37.87
CA ASN A 309 11.61 2.95 38.54
C ASN A 309 10.27 2.22 38.37
N SER A 310 9.89 1.55 39.44
CA SER A 310 8.54 1.12 39.75
C SER A 310 7.56 2.29 39.91
N SER A 311 6.28 2.02 39.68
CA SER A 311 5.10 2.83 40.03
C SER A 311 4.61 3.78 38.92
N THR A 312 3.57 3.36 38.20
CA THR A 312 2.21 3.90 38.37
C THR A 312 1.23 2.96 37.65
N ARG A 313 0.51 2.17 38.46
CA ARG A 313 -0.60 1.30 38.04
C ARG A 313 -1.88 1.98 38.50
N ALA A 314 -2.92 1.84 37.68
CA ALA A 314 -4.33 2.09 37.99
C ALA A 314 -4.79 3.56 37.97
N ARG A 315 -5.46 3.94 36.88
CA ARG A 315 -6.75 4.65 36.86
C ARG A 315 -7.14 4.90 35.40
N GLU A 316 -8.09 4.11 34.90
CA GLU A 316 -9.11 4.51 33.92
C GLU A 316 -9.90 3.27 33.49
N SER A 317 -10.72 2.79 34.42
CA SER A 317 -11.72 1.76 34.18
C SER A 317 -12.98 2.18 34.94
N HIS A 318 -13.58 3.29 34.55
CA HIS A 318 -14.87 3.75 35.10
C HIS A 318 -15.56 4.84 34.26
N VAL A 319 -15.62 4.69 32.93
CA VAL A 319 -16.54 5.49 32.08
C VAL A 319 -17.10 4.59 30.97
N TYR A 320 -17.82 3.53 31.35
CA TYR A 320 -18.64 2.73 30.44
C TYR A 320 -19.89 2.31 31.20
N ARG A 321 -20.92 3.16 31.27
CA ARG A 321 -22.28 2.70 31.63
C ARG A 321 -23.48 3.58 31.30
N GLU A 322 -23.38 4.63 30.48
CA GLU A 322 -24.53 5.55 30.28
C GLU A 322 -24.76 6.04 28.83
N GLU A 323 -24.15 5.46 27.79
CA GLU A 323 -24.40 5.88 26.39
C GLU A 323 -25.07 4.83 25.49
N GLU A 324 -25.70 3.82 26.08
CA GLU A 324 -26.31 2.70 25.34
C GLU A 324 -27.78 2.92 24.92
N LYS A 325 -28.23 4.18 24.72
CA LYS A 325 -29.65 4.45 24.38
C LYS A 325 -29.94 5.44 23.27
N ILE A 326 -28.96 5.90 22.50
CA ILE A 326 -29.24 6.77 21.35
C ILE A 326 -28.43 6.29 20.14
N LEU A 327 -29.13 6.18 19.00
CA LEU A 327 -28.60 5.99 17.64
C LEU A 327 -28.69 4.58 17.02
N ILE A 328 -29.86 3.94 17.10
CA ILE A 328 -30.35 3.07 16.02
C ILE A 328 -31.09 3.96 15.02
N LYS A 329 -30.37 4.48 14.02
CA LYS A 329 -30.91 4.99 12.76
C LYS A 329 -29.73 5.33 11.86
N THR A 330 -29.42 4.47 10.89
CA THR A 330 -28.85 4.80 9.55
C THR A 330 -28.58 3.50 8.77
N VAL A 331 -29.39 3.31 7.72
CA VAL A 331 -29.16 2.54 6.48
C VAL A 331 -29.24 1.01 6.55
N LEU A 332 -30.48 0.52 6.60
CA LEU A 332 -30.95 -0.60 5.78
C LEU A 332 -31.68 0.01 4.58
N ILE A 333 -30.96 0.24 3.48
CA ILE A 333 -31.57 0.50 2.16
C ILE A 333 -30.93 -0.49 1.20
N HIS A 334 -31.51 -1.70 1.16
CA HIS A 334 -31.58 -2.59 -0.01
C HIS A 334 -32.22 -3.92 0.40
N GLU A 335 -33.53 -3.92 0.72
CA GLU A 335 -34.38 -5.12 0.66
C GLU A 335 -35.83 -4.75 1.05
N ARG A 336 -36.53 -3.97 0.21
CA ARG A 336 -38.01 -3.89 0.19
C ARG A 336 -38.52 -2.91 -0.87
N VAL A 337 -38.37 -3.25 -2.14
CA VAL A 337 -39.24 -2.71 -3.21
C VAL A 337 -39.52 -3.83 -4.21
N GLU A 338 -40.16 -4.89 -3.73
CA GLU A 338 -40.98 -5.75 -4.58
C GLU A 338 -42.11 -6.24 -3.68
N GLN A 339 -43.26 -5.59 -3.79
CA GLN A 339 -44.59 -6.18 -3.73
C GLN A 339 -45.62 -5.07 -3.50
N ILE A 340 -46.72 -5.19 -4.26
CA ILE A 340 -48.01 -4.49 -4.15
C ILE A 340 -48.13 -3.27 -5.07
N GLU A 341 -48.62 -3.51 -6.29
CA GLU A 341 -49.82 -2.85 -6.83
C GLU A 341 -50.31 -3.59 -8.09
N GLU A 342 -51.29 -4.47 -7.90
CA GLU A 342 -52.45 -4.73 -8.80
C GLU A 342 -53.48 -5.50 -7.96
N PRO A 343 -54.78 -5.17 -8.10
CA PRO A 343 -55.53 -5.61 -9.28
C PRO A 343 -56.23 -4.51 -10.08
#